data_AF-A0AAE0S078-F1
#
_entry.id   AF-A0AAE0S078-F1
#
_cell.length_a   1.000
_cell.length_b   1.000
_cell.length_c   1.000
_cell.angle_alpha   90.00
_cell.angle_beta   90.00
_cell.angle_gamma   90.00
#
_symmetry.space_group_name_H-M   'P 1'
#
loop_
_entity.id
_entity.type
_entity.pdbx_description
1 polymer ?
#
loop_
_entity_poly.entity_id
_entity_poly.type
_entity_poly.pdbx_seq_one_letter_code
_entity_poly.pdbx_strand_id
1 'polypeptide(L)'
;MSGISIVTWNINGIRARADAMIHWVNENKPDVLCLQEVKASEEQIPENVQALASSYCFFWNGSTVKKGYSGTGIWVKRTFIDGLGLIPHWSVPSFDIENRILEIELGNYVIIGVYIPRGEKEDHYKIKLNFLSRLSQHISKHLAEKKEVVLCGDMNVAHRDIDVYYPKIDPTMVGLRPDERTAISNLIGIEKTRSGLFEKLTQVFTEHKSATKEFFDDLEMALLSSDVGVDMTEWIIKAVSTRAKKDSSLSLDVLVKEEMKKIFDQSVIQGNNLTFENTLPNKPYVVLVVGVNGTGKTTTLGKLGYLYKQAGKSVMYAAGDTYRAAAAQQLAIWAERNHAQIVMHQPGSDPAAVAHDAVESAVAKGIDVLLIDTAGRLHNKTNLMQELTKIKRVTEKKLGRTPNEILLVIDANTGQNSVTQAKVFGELAGVTGLILTKLDGTAKGGAVLEISKKLGTPIRYVGVGEKNSDLKHFDPDAFVNAMLK
;
A
#
# COMPACT_ATOMS: atom_id res chain seq x y z
N MET A 1 24.83 4.26 -22.99
CA MET A 1 23.71 3.47 -23.53
C MET A 1 22.58 4.45 -23.79
N SER A 2 22.20 4.64 -25.06
CA SER A 2 20.97 5.37 -25.38
C SER A 2 19.78 4.54 -24.90
N GLY A 3 18.86 5.14 -24.14
CA GLY A 3 17.63 4.45 -23.70
C GLY A 3 16.72 4.09 -24.87
N ILE A 4 15.79 3.16 -24.65
CA ILE A 4 14.72 2.85 -25.61
C ILE A 4 13.70 3.98 -25.64
N SER A 5 13.30 4.42 -26.82
CA SER A 5 12.22 5.39 -27.01
C SER A 5 10.90 4.67 -27.33
N ILE A 6 9.96 4.74 -26.38
CA ILE A 6 8.62 4.15 -26.52
C ILE A 6 7.60 5.29 -26.55
N VAL A 7 6.74 5.29 -27.56
CA VAL A 7 5.71 6.30 -27.78
C VAL A 7 4.35 5.63 -27.76
N THR A 8 3.40 6.24 -27.06
CA THR A 8 1.99 5.83 -27.10
C THR A 8 1.14 6.97 -27.67
N TRP A 9 0.26 6.66 -28.61
CA TRP A 9 -0.57 7.65 -29.29
C TRP A 9 -1.97 7.10 -29.58
N ASN A 10 -2.98 7.68 -28.93
CA ASN A 10 -4.37 7.56 -29.38
C ASN A 10 -4.56 8.40 -30.66
N ILE A 11 -4.51 7.74 -31.82
CA ILE A 11 -4.55 8.40 -33.14
C ILE A 11 -5.96 8.80 -33.57
N ASN A 12 -6.99 8.22 -32.93
CA ASN A 12 -8.40 8.48 -33.21
C ASN A 12 -8.73 8.40 -34.72
N GLY A 13 -8.32 7.32 -35.38
CA GLY A 13 -8.53 7.09 -36.81
C GLY A 13 -7.27 7.31 -37.65
N ILE A 14 -6.54 6.24 -37.99
CA ILE A 14 -5.29 6.35 -38.77
C ILE A 14 -5.50 6.97 -40.15
N ARG A 15 -6.61 6.67 -40.82
CA ARG A 15 -6.91 7.21 -42.16
C ARG A 15 -6.99 8.73 -42.17
N ALA A 16 -7.51 9.33 -41.11
CA ALA A 16 -7.67 10.77 -40.99
C ALA A 16 -6.41 11.50 -40.50
N ARG A 17 -5.40 10.75 -40.02
CA ARG A 17 -4.19 11.27 -39.37
C ARG A 17 -2.89 10.76 -39.97
N ALA A 18 -2.97 10.00 -41.07
CA ALA A 18 -1.83 9.34 -41.71
C ALA A 18 -0.68 10.31 -41.97
N ASP A 19 -0.93 11.43 -42.65
CA ASP A 19 0.13 12.39 -43.01
C ASP A 19 0.81 13.01 -41.79
N ALA A 20 0.01 13.44 -40.79
CA ALA A 20 0.53 14.02 -39.56
C ALA A 20 1.36 13.00 -38.76
N MET A 21 0.90 11.75 -38.68
CA MET A 21 1.62 10.68 -38.01
C MET A 21 2.90 10.32 -38.75
N ILE A 22 2.88 10.17 -40.08
CA ILE A 22 4.06 9.88 -40.89
C ILE A 22 5.12 10.97 -40.72
N HIS A 23 4.70 12.24 -40.80
CA HIS A 23 5.58 13.38 -40.58
C HIS A 23 6.25 13.30 -39.20
N TRP A 24 5.47 13.09 -38.13
CA TRP A 24 5.99 12.98 -36.77
C TRP A 24 6.94 11.78 -36.58
N VAL A 25 6.60 10.61 -37.14
CA VAL A 25 7.43 9.39 -37.06
C VAL A 25 8.76 9.57 -37.78
N ASN A 26 8.77 10.26 -38.93
CA ASN A 26 10.00 10.52 -39.68
C ASN A 26 10.93 11.50 -38.96
N GLU A 27 10.38 12.46 -38.22
CA GLU A 27 11.14 13.42 -37.41
C GLU A 27 11.69 12.79 -36.13
N ASN A 28 10.86 12.05 -35.39
CA ASN A 28 11.20 11.58 -34.03
C ASN A 28 11.78 10.17 -34.01
N LYS A 29 11.49 9.35 -35.03
CA LYS A 29 12.04 8.00 -35.26
C LYS A 29 12.05 7.08 -34.01
N PRO A 30 10.91 6.93 -33.30
CA PRO A 30 10.84 6.14 -32.08
C PRO A 30 11.25 4.69 -32.30
N ASP A 31 11.75 4.01 -31.27
CA ASP A 31 12.08 2.59 -31.35
C ASP A 31 10.82 1.74 -31.33
N VAL A 32 9.82 2.15 -30.55
CA VAL A 32 8.50 1.52 -30.46
C VAL A 32 7.39 2.58 -30.49
N LEU A 33 6.37 2.37 -31.32
CA LEU A 33 5.16 3.19 -31.41
C LEU A 33 3.91 2.34 -31.16
N CYS A 34 3.20 2.63 -30.08
CA CYS A 34 1.92 2.02 -29.72
C CYS A 34 0.77 2.93 -30.14
N LEU A 35 -0.09 2.47 -31.06
CA LEU A 35 -1.25 3.20 -31.57
C LEU A 35 -2.54 2.66 -30.95
N GLN A 36 -3.43 3.58 -30.53
CA GLN A 36 -4.78 3.27 -30.04
C GLN A 36 -5.84 3.96 -30.90
N GLU A 37 -7.07 3.42 -30.89
CA GLU A 37 -8.20 3.91 -31.69
C GLU A 37 -7.87 4.00 -33.18
N VAL A 38 -7.25 2.97 -33.76
CA VAL A 38 -6.91 3.06 -35.17
C VAL A 38 -8.16 3.16 -36.06
N LYS A 39 -9.21 2.39 -35.75
CA LYS A 39 -10.47 2.43 -36.51
C LYS A 39 -10.29 2.08 -37.99
N ALA A 40 -9.43 1.11 -38.29
CA ALA A 40 -9.20 0.57 -39.64
C ALA A 40 -8.85 -0.93 -39.56
N SER A 41 -9.31 -1.71 -40.54
CA SER A 41 -8.74 -3.03 -40.81
C SER A 41 -7.40 -2.89 -41.55
N GLU A 42 -6.64 -3.97 -41.64
CA GLU A 42 -5.30 -3.96 -42.27
C GLU A 42 -5.36 -3.48 -43.72
N GLU A 43 -6.39 -3.86 -44.48
CA GLU A 43 -6.59 -3.44 -45.88
C GLU A 43 -7.00 -1.97 -46.01
N GLN A 44 -7.42 -1.35 -44.91
CA GLN A 44 -7.83 0.06 -44.85
C GLN A 44 -6.69 0.99 -44.42
N ILE A 45 -5.50 0.44 -44.14
CA ILE A 45 -4.32 1.22 -43.80
C ILE A 45 -3.82 1.94 -45.07
N PRO A 46 -3.70 3.29 -45.06
CA PRO A 46 -3.25 4.05 -46.23
C PRO A 46 -1.88 3.61 -46.77
N GLU A 47 -1.70 3.62 -48.08
CA GLU A 47 -0.46 3.18 -48.74
C GLU A 47 0.79 3.96 -48.27
N ASN A 48 0.64 5.26 -48.00
CA ASN A 48 1.73 6.08 -47.47
C ASN A 48 2.17 5.67 -46.06
N VAL A 49 1.27 5.09 -45.27
CA VAL A 49 1.61 4.48 -43.98
C VAL A 49 2.34 3.15 -44.21
N GLN A 50 1.87 2.34 -45.16
CA GLN A 50 2.50 1.07 -45.52
C GLN A 50 3.95 1.27 -46.00
N ALA A 51 4.28 2.41 -46.61
CA ALA A 51 5.65 2.76 -47.01
C ALA A 51 6.65 2.78 -45.84
N LEU A 52 6.19 3.02 -44.60
CA LEU A 52 7.03 2.96 -43.39
C LEU A 52 7.44 1.51 -43.04
N ALA A 53 6.88 0.48 -43.67
CA ALA A 53 7.22 -0.93 -43.45
C ALA A 53 8.69 -1.25 -43.78
N SER A 54 9.34 -0.40 -44.60
CA SER A 54 10.78 -0.46 -44.87
C SER A 54 11.63 -0.16 -43.62
N SER A 55 11.10 0.62 -42.68
CA SER A 55 11.79 1.08 -41.47
C SER A 55 11.24 0.47 -40.19
N TYR A 56 9.99 -0.02 -40.20
CA TYR A 56 9.30 -0.58 -39.04
C TYR A 56 8.65 -1.93 -39.37
N CYS A 57 8.57 -2.81 -38.37
CA CYS A 57 7.69 -3.97 -38.34
C CYS A 57 6.33 -3.56 -37.79
N PHE A 58 5.24 -3.93 -38.47
CA PHE A 58 3.88 -3.58 -38.05
C PHE A 58 3.15 -4.78 -37.46
N PHE A 59 2.52 -4.57 -36.31
CA PHE A 59 1.66 -5.54 -35.65
C PHE A 59 0.28 -4.92 -35.46
N TRP A 60 -0.76 -5.71 -35.73
CA TRP A 60 -2.14 -5.22 -35.79
C TRP A 60 -3.12 -6.07 -35.00
N ASN A 61 -4.00 -5.40 -34.24
CA ASN A 61 -5.24 -5.99 -33.78
C ASN A 61 -6.41 -5.08 -34.21
N GLY A 62 -7.02 -5.42 -35.34
CA GLY A 62 -8.08 -4.67 -35.99
C GLY A 62 -9.40 -5.42 -36.02
N SER A 63 -10.51 -4.71 -35.83
CA SER A 63 -11.83 -5.33 -35.71
C SER A 63 -12.34 -6.01 -36.97
N THR A 64 -12.51 -7.33 -36.88
CA THR A 64 -13.21 -8.16 -37.88
C THR A 64 -14.72 -8.17 -37.67
N VAL A 65 -15.19 -7.93 -36.43
CA VAL A 65 -16.63 -8.00 -36.04
C VAL A 65 -17.35 -6.66 -36.22
N LYS A 66 -16.75 -5.55 -35.75
CA LYS A 66 -17.25 -4.18 -35.94
C LYS A 66 -16.19 -3.37 -36.68
N LYS A 67 -16.10 -3.55 -38.00
CA LYS A 67 -15.08 -2.92 -38.85
C LYS A 67 -14.99 -1.41 -38.60
N GLY A 68 -13.80 -0.93 -38.25
CA GLY A 68 -13.54 0.49 -38.04
C GLY A 68 -14.03 1.09 -36.71
N TYR A 69 -14.48 0.27 -35.75
CA TYR A 69 -14.94 0.77 -34.44
C TYR A 69 -13.79 1.05 -33.46
N SER A 70 -12.81 0.15 -33.42
CA SER A 70 -11.68 0.14 -32.48
C SER A 70 -10.49 -0.58 -33.13
N GLY A 71 -9.33 -0.51 -32.49
CA GLY A 71 -8.12 -1.20 -32.92
C GLY A 71 -6.87 -0.67 -32.25
N THR A 72 -5.90 -1.55 -32.07
CA THR A 72 -4.57 -1.24 -31.54
C THR A 72 -3.48 -1.70 -32.50
N GLY A 73 -2.39 -0.95 -32.57
CA GLY A 73 -1.22 -1.29 -33.36
C GLY A 73 0.06 -1.09 -32.58
N ILE A 74 1.09 -1.88 -32.85
CA ILE A 74 2.43 -1.69 -32.31
C ILE A 74 3.41 -1.75 -33.47
N TRP A 75 4.23 -0.72 -33.63
CA TRP A 75 5.25 -0.66 -34.66
C TRP A 75 6.63 -0.61 -34.01
N VAL A 76 7.52 -1.49 -34.45
CA VAL A 76 8.88 -1.63 -33.89
C VAL A 76 9.90 -1.36 -34.97
N LYS A 77 10.83 -0.45 -34.71
CA LYS A 77 11.84 -0.03 -35.66
C LYS A 77 12.79 -1.17 -36.01
N ARG A 78 12.98 -1.46 -37.31
CA ARG A 78 13.79 -2.59 -37.78
C ARG A 78 15.24 -2.52 -37.31
N THR A 79 15.87 -1.36 -37.45
CA THR A 79 17.26 -1.17 -37.01
C THR A 79 17.45 -1.38 -35.50
N PHE A 80 16.41 -1.17 -34.70
CA PHE A 80 16.45 -1.40 -33.25
C PHE A 80 16.45 -2.91 -32.93
N ILE A 81 15.55 -3.67 -33.54
CA ILE A 81 15.50 -5.14 -33.35
C ILE A 81 16.73 -5.82 -33.96
N ASP A 82 17.16 -5.40 -35.15
CA ASP A 82 18.34 -5.96 -35.83
C ASP A 82 19.62 -5.67 -35.02
N GLY A 83 19.75 -4.44 -34.50
CA GLY A 83 20.89 -4.04 -33.68
C GLY A 83 21.00 -4.78 -32.34
N LEU A 84 19.89 -5.35 -31.85
CA LEU A 84 19.83 -6.13 -30.61
C LEU A 84 19.73 -7.64 -30.86
N GLY A 85 19.61 -8.08 -32.12
CA GLY A 85 19.38 -9.49 -32.48
C GLY A 85 18.06 -10.05 -31.92
N LEU A 86 17.03 -9.20 -31.76
CA LEU A 86 15.74 -9.59 -31.19
C LEU A 86 14.76 -10.02 -32.29
N ILE A 87 13.98 -11.07 -32.01
CA ILE A 87 12.86 -11.50 -32.84
C ILE A 87 11.57 -11.12 -32.10
N PRO A 88 10.76 -10.20 -32.64
CA PRO A 88 9.51 -9.83 -32.01
C PRO A 88 8.48 -10.96 -32.06
N HIS A 89 7.91 -11.30 -30.91
CA HIS A 89 6.75 -12.19 -30.82
C HIS A 89 5.54 -11.38 -30.37
N TRP A 90 4.48 -11.37 -31.17
CA TRP A 90 3.28 -10.61 -30.83
C TRP A 90 2.10 -11.55 -30.54
N SER A 91 1.21 -11.10 -29.68
CA SER A 91 0.03 -11.86 -29.27
C SER A 91 -1.15 -10.93 -28.98
N VAL A 92 -2.35 -11.52 -28.98
CA VAL A 92 -3.57 -10.88 -28.49
C VAL A 92 -4.08 -11.73 -27.32
N PRO A 93 -4.19 -11.17 -26.11
CA PRO A 93 -4.70 -11.94 -24.97
C PRO A 93 -6.13 -12.43 -25.21
N SER A 94 -6.44 -13.64 -24.73
CA SER A 94 -7.74 -14.28 -24.99
C SER A 94 -8.95 -13.55 -24.38
N PHE A 95 -8.72 -12.64 -23.43
CA PHE A 95 -9.76 -11.81 -22.82
C PHE A 95 -9.96 -10.48 -23.54
N ASP A 96 -9.17 -10.18 -24.57
CA ASP A 96 -9.35 -8.99 -25.38
C ASP A 96 -10.78 -8.93 -25.93
N ILE A 97 -11.35 -7.73 -25.89
CA ILE A 97 -12.68 -7.46 -26.40
C ILE A 97 -12.57 -6.30 -27.37
N GLU A 98 -13.17 -6.44 -28.53
CA GLU A 98 -13.19 -5.37 -29.54
C GLU A 98 -11.78 -4.86 -29.89
N ASN A 99 -10.74 -5.72 -29.91
CA ASN A 99 -9.43 -5.38 -30.49
C ASN A 99 -8.75 -4.21 -29.76
N ARG A 100 -8.75 -4.30 -28.44
CA ARG A 100 -8.30 -3.25 -27.53
C ARG A 100 -6.93 -3.54 -26.94
N ILE A 101 -6.36 -4.71 -27.19
CA ILE A 101 -5.05 -5.10 -26.67
C ILE A 101 -4.21 -5.68 -27.78
N LEU A 102 -2.96 -5.23 -27.86
CA LEU A 102 -1.92 -5.88 -28.63
C LEU A 102 -0.67 -5.94 -27.76
N GLU A 103 -0.01 -7.08 -27.76
CA GLU A 103 1.19 -7.32 -26.97
C GLU A 103 2.36 -7.71 -27.87
N ILE A 104 3.56 -7.27 -27.52
CA ILE A 104 4.79 -7.71 -28.15
C ILE A 104 5.87 -8.03 -27.11
N GLU A 105 6.51 -9.18 -27.27
CA GLU A 105 7.70 -9.58 -26.54
C GLU A 105 8.96 -9.26 -27.34
N LEU A 106 9.87 -8.52 -26.72
CA LEU A 106 11.17 -8.11 -27.26
C LEU A 106 12.26 -8.53 -26.26
N GLY A 107 12.69 -9.79 -26.35
CA GLY A 107 13.63 -10.37 -25.38
C GLY A 107 12.99 -10.50 -23.99
N ASN A 108 13.52 -9.75 -23.02
CA ASN A 108 12.94 -9.73 -21.66
C ASN A 108 11.82 -8.69 -21.49
N TYR A 109 11.63 -7.79 -22.46
CA TYR A 109 10.59 -6.76 -22.38
C TYR A 109 9.28 -7.25 -22.98
N VAL A 110 8.17 -6.93 -22.32
CA VAL A 110 6.81 -7.15 -22.82
C VAL A 110 6.13 -5.80 -22.91
N ILE A 111 5.84 -5.35 -24.13
CA ILE A 111 5.16 -4.07 -24.38
C ILE A 111 3.70 -4.37 -24.70
N ILE A 112 2.80 -3.85 -23.88
CA ILE A 112 1.36 -4.06 -24.01
C ILE A 112 0.71 -2.73 -24.38
N GLY A 113 0.19 -2.64 -25.60
CA GLY A 113 -0.61 -1.51 -26.07
C GLY A 113 -2.09 -1.74 -25.77
N VAL A 114 -2.73 -0.85 -25.01
CA VAL A 114 -4.13 -0.99 -24.58
C VAL A 114 -5.02 0.19 -24.95
N TYR A 115 -6.28 -0.09 -25.25
CA TYR A 115 -7.35 0.90 -25.38
C TYR A 115 -8.51 0.55 -24.44
N ILE A 116 -8.41 0.97 -23.18
CA ILE A 116 -9.36 0.60 -22.13
C ILE A 116 -10.77 1.11 -22.49
N PRO A 117 -11.83 0.28 -22.36
CA PRO A 117 -13.20 0.72 -22.63
C PRO A 117 -13.58 1.99 -21.86
N ARG A 118 -14.30 2.93 -22.49
CA ARG A 118 -14.74 4.16 -21.80
C ARG A 118 -15.68 3.89 -20.64
N GLY A 119 -16.67 3.01 -20.83
CA GLY A 119 -17.60 2.59 -19.78
C GLY A 119 -18.75 3.55 -19.47
N GLU A 120 -19.13 4.45 -20.39
CA GLU A 120 -20.12 5.53 -20.16
C GLU A 120 -21.55 5.03 -19.84
N LYS A 121 -21.91 3.80 -20.21
CA LYS A 121 -23.20 3.17 -19.89
C LYS A 121 -22.99 2.09 -18.82
N GLU A 122 -23.98 1.86 -17.96
CA GLU A 122 -23.88 0.92 -16.83
C GLU A 122 -23.38 -0.49 -17.23
N ASP A 123 -23.90 -1.06 -18.31
CA ASP A 123 -23.45 -2.38 -18.79
C ASP A 123 -22.01 -2.34 -19.33
N HIS A 124 -21.62 -1.25 -20.00
CA HIS A 124 -20.26 -1.04 -20.50
C HIS A 124 -19.27 -0.73 -19.37
N TYR A 125 -19.75 -0.16 -18.27
CA TYR A 125 -18.96 0.14 -17.09
C TYR A 125 -18.49 -1.14 -16.40
N LYS A 126 -19.40 -2.12 -16.25
CA LYS A 126 -19.06 -3.46 -15.75
C LYS A 126 -18.02 -4.15 -16.64
N ILE A 127 -18.16 -4.02 -17.96
CA ILE A 127 -17.19 -4.52 -18.94
C ILE A 127 -15.82 -3.86 -18.74
N LYS A 128 -15.78 -2.53 -18.54
CA LYS A 128 -14.53 -1.79 -18.25
C LYS A 128 -13.82 -2.31 -17.00
N LEU A 129 -14.54 -2.45 -15.89
CA LEU A 129 -13.95 -2.95 -14.64
C LEU A 129 -13.45 -4.40 -14.79
N ASN A 130 -14.20 -5.26 -15.49
CA ASN A 130 -13.76 -6.62 -15.77
C ASN A 130 -12.50 -6.63 -16.64
N PHE A 131 -12.45 -5.80 -17.68
CA PHE A 131 -11.29 -5.63 -18.55
C PHE A 131 -10.04 -5.22 -17.76
N LEU A 132 -10.15 -4.22 -16.88
CA LEU A 132 -9.05 -3.78 -16.00
C LEU A 132 -8.57 -4.90 -15.08
N SER A 133 -9.49 -5.68 -14.51
CA SER A 133 -9.16 -6.82 -13.66
C SER A 133 -8.41 -7.92 -14.43
N ARG A 134 -8.87 -8.28 -15.62
CA ARG A 134 -8.22 -9.28 -16.49
C ARG A 134 -6.87 -8.81 -16.98
N LEU A 135 -6.75 -7.53 -17.35
CA LEU A 135 -5.47 -6.92 -17.72
C LEU A 135 -4.46 -6.98 -16.57
N SER A 136 -4.90 -6.73 -15.33
CA SER A 136 -4.04 -6.86 -14.15
C SER A 136 -3.57 -8.29 -13.94
N GLN A 137 -4.45 -9.28 -14.08
CA GLN A 137 -4.08 -10.71 -14.01
C GLN A 137 -3.06 -11.08 -15.09
N HIS A 138 -3.26 -10.59 -16.32
CA HIS A 138 -2.38 -10.87 -17.46
C HIS A 138 -0.98 -10.27 -17.28
N ILE A 139 -0.89 -9.00 -16.86
CA ILE A 139 0.39 -8.36 -16.52
C ILE A 139 1.10 -9.11 -15.38
N SER A 140 0.34 -9.55 -14.38
CA SER A 140 0.89 -10.31 -13.25
C SER A 140 1.57 -11.61 -13.68
N LYS A 141 1.04 -12.28 -14.72
CA LYS A 141 1.64 -13.49 -15.30
C LYS A 141 2.99 -13.19 -15.93
N HIS A 142 3.10 -12.14 -16.74
CA HIS A 142 4.37 -11.73 -17.36
C HIS A 142 5.42 -11.35 -16.33
N LEU A 143 5.02 -10.57 -15.32
CA LEU A 143 5.91 -10.25 -14.22
C LEU A 143 6.34 -11.52 -13.46
N ALA A 144 5.50 -12.57 -13.39
CA ALA A 144 5.83 -13.86 -12.76
C ALA A 144 6.95 -14.60 -13.47
N GLU A 145 6.99 -14.44 -14.78
CA GLU A 145 8.04 -14.94 -15.65
C GLU A 145 9.29 -14.02 -15.66
N LYS A 146 9.36 -13.04 -14.75
CA LYS A 146 10.45 -12.06 -14.59
C LYS A 146 10.67 -11.18 -15.83
N LYS A 147 9.61 -10.97 -16.61
CA LYS A 147 9.60 -10.05 -17.74
C LYS A 147 9.50 -8.60 -17.26
N GLU A 148 10.11 -7.69 -18.02
CA GLU A 148 9.99 -6.25 -17.83
C GLU A 148 8.78 -5.74 -18.62
N VAL A 149 7.68 -5.42 -17.93
CA VAL A 149 6.42 -5.05 -18.59
C VAL A 149 6.28 -3.54 -18.75
N VAL A 150 6.03 -3.08 -19.97
CA VAL A 150 5.69 -1.69 -20.29
C VAL A 150 4.25 -1.63 -20.76
N LEU A 151 3.36 -1.07 -19.94
CA LEU A 151 1.97 -0.81 -20.30
C LEU A 151 1.85 0.56 -20.98
N CYS A 152 1.43 0.58 -22.24
CA CYS A 152 1.21 1.77 -23.05
C CYS A 152 -0.25 1.86 -23.45
N GLY A 153 -0.78 3.07 -23.57
CA GLY A 153 -2.06 3.25 -24.24
C GLY A 153 -2.96 4.33 -23.65
N ASP A 154 -4.22 4.27 -24.06
CA ASP A 154 -5.27 5.12 -23.52
C ASP A 154 -5.99 4.38 -22.40
N MET A 155 -5.77 4.88 -21.19
CA MET A 155 -6.28 4.27 -19.97
C MET A 155 -7.77 4.55 -19.75
N ASN A 156 -8.33 5.59 -20.39
CA ASN A 156 -9.68 6.10 -20.13
C ASN A 156 -10.02 6.26 -18.62
N VAL A 157 -9.00 6.42 -17.78
CA VAL A 157 -9.07 6.61 -16.33
C VAL A 157 -7.94 7.55 -15.93
N ALA A 158 -8.27 8.61 -15.20
CA ALA A 158 -7.26 9.48 -14.58
C ALA A 158 -6.93 8.92 -13.19
N HIS A 159 -5.67 8.52 -12.97
CA HIS A 159 -5.24 7.87 -11.73
C HIS A 159 -5.35 8.80 -10.52
N ARG A 160 -4.92 10.05 -10.70
CA ARG A 160 -4.88 11.10 -9.68
C ARG A 160 -5.49 12.39 -10.20
N ASP A 161 -5.79 13.29 -9.29
CA ASP A 161 -6.37 14.59 -9.61
C ASP A 161 -5.47 15.45 -10.49
N ILE A 162 -4.15 15.30 -10.38
CA ILE A 162 -3.16 15.97 -11.23
C ILE A 162 -3.23 15.54 -12.71
N ASP A 163 -3.83 14.38 -12.99
CA ASP A 163 -3.96 13.86 -14.36
C ASP A 163 -5.18 14.48 -15.09
N VAL A 164 -5.97 15.32 -14.41
CA VAL A 164 -7.20 15.93 -14.93
C VAL A 164 -6.97 17.40 -15.26
N TYR A 165 -7.18 17.77 -16.53
CA TYR A 165 -7.05 19.16 -16.98
C TYR A 165 -8.21 20.08 -16.54
N TYR A 166 -9.42 19.51 -16.38
CA TYR A 166 -10.65 20.28 -16.10
C TYR A 166 -10.76 20.65 -14.60
N PRO A 167 -11.14 21.90 -14.25
CA PRO A 167 -11.03 22.41 -12.87
C PRO A 167 -12.06 21.83 -11.88
N LYS A 168 -13.04 21.04 -12.32
CA LYS A 168 -14.06 20.44 -11.45
C LYS A 168 -13.99 18.92 -11.53
N ILE A 169 -13.48 18.32 -10.45
CA ILE A 169 -13.39 16.87 -10.29
C ILE A 169 -14.71 16.37 -9.71
N ASP A 170 -15.39 15.52 -10.47
CA ASP A 170 -16.59 14.82 -10.03
C ASP A 170 -16.26 13.32 -9.86
N PRO A 171 -16.21 12.79 -8.63
CA PRO A 171 -15.86 11.39 -8.38
C PRO A 171 -16.94 10.40 -8.83
N THR A 172 -18.08 10.87 -9.36
CA THR A 172 -19.11 10.02 -9.97
C THR A 172 -18.92 9.87 -11.48
N MET A 173 -18.12 10.72 -12.10
CA MET A 173 -17.83 10.69 -13.53
C MET A 173 -16.98 9.47 -13.88
N VAL A 174 -17.42 8.69 -14.87
CA VAL A 174 -16.66 7.55 -15.39
C VAL A 174 -15.28 8.01 -15.85
N GLY A 175 -14.24 7.27 -15.45
CA GLY A 175 -12.83 7.65 -15.61
C GLY A 175 -12.24 8.38 -14.39
N LEU A 176 -13.07 8.84 -13.45
CA LEU A 176 -12.67 9.48 -12.18
C LEU A 176 -13.19 8.71 -10.96
N ARG A 177 -13.98 7.66 -11.15
CA ARG A 177 -14.60 6.94 -10.03
C ARG A 177 -13.55 6.22 -9.16
N PRO A 178 -13.75 6.13 -7.84
CA PRO A 178 -12.76 5.55 -6.92
C PRO A 178 -12.37 4.10 -7.23
N ASP A 179 -13.31 3.29 -7.68
CA ASP A 179 -13.10 1.89 -8.11
C ASP A 179 -12.21 1.78 -9.35
N GLU A 180 -12.39 2.64 -10.36
CA GLU A 180 -11.51 2.70 -11.54
C GLU A 180 -10.09 3.14 -11.16
N ARG A 181 -9.96 4.15 -10.30
CA ARG A 181 -8.67 4.61 -9.79
C ARG A 181 -7.96 3.56 -8.94
N THR A 182 -8.73 2.79 -8.18
CA THR A 182 -8.22 1.63 -7.44
C THR A 182 -7.70 0.56 -8.40
N ALA A 183 -8.43 0.27 -9.48
CA ALA A 183 -7.98 -0.68 -10.49
C ALA A 183 -6.68 -0.25 -11.19
N ILE A 184 -6.53 1.04 -11.52
CA ILE A 184 -5.26 1.59 -12.04
C ILE A 184 -4.15 1.53 -10.98
N SER A 185 -4.45 1.82 -9.71
CA SER A 185 -3.50 1.68 -8.60
C SER A 185 -3.02 0.24 -8.46
N ASN A 186 -3.91 -0.74 -8.64
CA ASN A 186 -3.55 -2.15 -8.63
C ASN A 186 -2.64 -2.49 -9.80
N LEU A 187 -2.90 -1.98 -11.01
CA LEU A 187 -2.06 -2.17 -12.21
C LEU A 187 -0.65 -1.60 -12.04
N ILE A 188 -0.52 -0.38 -11.51
CA ILE A 188 0.79 0.25 -11.22
C ILE A 188 1.45 -0.41 -10.01
N GLY A 189 0.65 -0.93 -9.10
CA GLY A 189 1.08 -1.58 -7.86
C GLY A 189 1.48 -3.04 -8.01
N ILE A 190 1.29 -3.70 -9.17
CA ILE A 190 1.54 -5.15 -9.30
C ILE A 190 2.97 -5.51 -8.89
N GLU A 191 3.95 -4.69 -9.27
CA GLU A 191 5.35 -4.88 -8.88
C GLU A 191 5.57 -4.73 -7.36
N LYS A 192 4.77 -3.88 -6.71
CA LYS A 192 4.74 -3.69 -5.26
C LYS A 192 3.92 -4.78 -4.53
N THR A 193 2.94 -5.38 -5.20
CA THR A 193 2.08 -6.46 -4.70
C THR A 193 2.78 -7.84 -4.79
N ARG A 194 3.80 -7.97 -5.64
CA ARG A 194 4.49 -9.24 -6.00
C ARG A 194 5.41 -9.88 -4.95
N SER A 195 5.30 -9.56 -3.67
CA SER A 195 6.13 -10.29 -2.67
C SER A 195 5.61 -10.22 -1.25
N GLY A 196 4.32 -10.51 -1.08
CA GLY A 196 3.85 -10.82 0.26
C GLY A 196 4.51 -12.06 0.82
N LEU A 197 4.82 -12.02 2.13
CA LEU A 197 5.19 -13.21 2.91
C LEU A 197 4.26 -14.40 2.61
N PHE A 198 2.98 -14.10 2.36
CA PHE A 198 1.94 -15.07 2.06
C PHE A 198 2.22 -15.96 0.82
N GLU A 199 2.43 -15.37 -0.35
CA GLU A 199 2.59 -16.15 -1.60
C GLU A 199 3.81 -17.05 -1.52
N LYS A 200 4.91 -16.53 -0.93
CA LYS A 200 6.15 -17.26 -0.74
C LYS A 200 5.99 -18.44 0.22
N LEU A 201 5.32 -18.23 1.35
CA LEU A 201 5.07 -19.32 2.31
C LEU A 201 4.10 -20.35 1.75
N THR A 202 3.08 -19.92 1.01
CA THR A 202 2.14 -20.85 0.34
C THR A 202 2.86 -21.71 -0.68
N GLN A 203 3.79 -21.13 -1.46
CA GLN A 203 4.64 -21.87 -2.38
C GLN A 203 5.49 -22.91 -1.62
N VAL A 204 6.17 -22.52 -0.54
CA VAL A 204 6.95 -23.45 0.30
C VAL A 204 6.08 -24.60 0.81
N PHE A 205 4.87 -24.33 1.30
CA PHE A 205 3.98 -25.38 1.81
C PHE A 205 3.41 -26.29 0.71
N THR A 206 3.35 -25.82 -0.53
CA THR A 206 2.87 -26.61 -1.67
C THR A 206 3.98 -27.52 -2.21
N GLU A 207 5.23 -27.03 -2.23
CA GLU A 207 6.40 -27.75 -2.73
C GLU A 207 6.88 -28.83 -1.74
N HIS A 208 6.67 -28.63 -0.44
CA HIS A 208 7.18 -29.50 0.61
C HIS A 208 6.07 -30.22 1.38
N LYS A 209 6.17 -31.56 1.46
CA LYS A 209 5.23 -32.40 2.24
C LYS A 209 5.75 -32.79 3.63
N SER A 210 7.04 -32.60 3.88
CA SER A 210 7.72 -32.99 5.11
C SER A 210 8.79 -31.98 5.48
N ALA A 211 9.16 -31.90 6.75
CA ALA A 211 10.15 -30.96 7.27
C ALA A 211 11.60 -31.41 6.92
N THR A 212 11.96 -31.40 5.64
CA THR A 212 13.31 -31.70 5.15
C THR A 212 14.23 -30.48 5.29
N LYS A 213 15.51 -30.65 4.96
CA LYS A 213 16.46 -29.53 4.94
C LYS A 213 16.04 -28.47 3.91
N GLU A 214 15.63 -28.91 2.73
CA GLU A 214 15.18 -28.05 1.63
C GLU A 214 13.96 -27.21 2.05
N PHE A 215 13.00 -27.80 2.78
CA PHE A 215 11.89 -27.05 3.35
C PHE A 215 12.35 -25.91 4.27
N PHE A 216 13.32 -26.16 5.16
CA PHE A 216 13.81 -25.13 6.07
C PHE A 216 14.60 -24.03 5.34
N ASP A 217 15.38 -24.39 4.32
CA ASP A 217 16.11 -23.42 3.49
C ASP A 217 15.13 -22.50 2.72
N ASP A 218 14.07 -23.07 2.13
CA ASP A 218 13.04 -22.30 1.42
C ASP A 218 12.18 -21.45 2.36
N LEU A 219 11.82 -21.99 3.53
CA LEU A 219 11.11 -21.26 4.58
C LEU A 219 11.93 -20.06 5.09
N GLU A 220 13.24 -20.25 5.31
CA GLU A 220 14.16 -19.19 5.71
C GLU A 220 14.22 -18.09 4.63
N MET A 221 14.37 -18.47 3.36
CA MET A 221 14.39 -17.54 2.25
C MET A 221 13.09 -16.74 2.13
N ALA A 222 11.94 -17.41 2.29
CA ALA A 222 10.62 -16.77 2.27
C ALA A 222 10.47 -15.74 3.40
N LEU A 223 10.88 -16.07 4.63
CA LEU A 223 10.83 -15.17 5.78
C LEU A 223 11.76 -13.96 5.61
N LEU A 224 13.03 -14.19 5.25
CA LEU A 224 14.02 -13.12 5.07
C LEU A 224 13.62 -12.14 3.98
N SER A 225 13.17 -12.65 2.84
CA SER A 225 12.77 -11.83 1.70
C SER A 225 11.46 -11.05 1.92
N SER A 226 10.80 -11.25 3.07
CA SER A 226 9.57 -10.56 3.47
C SER A 226 9.77 -9.68 4.70
N ASP A 227 11.01 -9.19 4.89
CA ASP A 227 11.38 -8.23 5.94
C ASP A 227 11.16 -8.77 7.37
N VAL A 228 11.16 -10.10 7.60
CA VAL A 228 11.04 -10.70 8.96
C VAL A 228 12.29 -10.46 9.82
N GLY A 229 13.46 -10.35 9.19
CA GLY A 229 14.74 -10.14 9.85
C GLY A 229 15.42 -11.45 10.29
N VAL A 230 16.76 -11.44 10.35
CA VAL A 230 17.60 -12.63 10.55
C VAL A 230 17.30 -13.32 11.89
N ASP A 231 17.42 -12.60 13.00
CA ASP A 231 17.20 -13.15 14.35
C ASP A 231 15.82 -13.81 14.52
N MET A 232 14.80 -13.22 13.89
CA MET A 232 13.42 -13.68 13.99
C MET A 232 13.21 -14.92 13.11
N THR A 233 13.75 -14.91 11.90
CA THR A 233 13.75 -16.09 11.01
C THR A 233 14.44 -17.28 11.67
N GLU A 234 15.65 -17.11 12.20
CA GLU A 234 16.39 -18.18 12.88
C GLU A 234 15.57 -18.78 14.04
N TRP A 235 14.88 -17.93 14.80
CA TRP A 235 14.02 -18.41 15.87
C TRP A 235 12.82 -19.21 15.35
N ILE A 236 12.15 -18.74 14.28
CA ILE A 236 11.01 -19.45 13.68
C ILE A 236 11.47 -20.81 13.19
N ILE A 237 12.58 -20.87 12.44
CA ILE A 237 13.17 -22.11 11.93
C ILE A 237 13.49 -23.08 13.08
N LYS A 238 14.12 -22.59 14.15
CA LYS A 238 14.45 -23.42 15.32
C LYS A 238 13.20 -23.95 16.03
N ALA A 239 12.17 -23.12 16.21
CA ALA A 239 10.91 -23.50 16.85
C ALA A 239 10.17 -24.57 16.03
N VAL A 240 10.03 -24.33 14.72
CA VAL A 240 9.38 -25.26 13.77
C VAL A 240 10.17 -26.56 13.69
N SER A 241 11.50 -26.52 13.55
CA SER A 241 12.36 -27.72 13.50
C SER A 241 12.26 -28.57 14.77
N THR A 242 12.25 -27.92 15.94
CA THR A 242 12.13 -28.63 17.22
C THR A 242 10.78 -29.34 17.34
N ARG A 243 9.70 -28.70 16.89
CA ARG A 243 8.36 -29.26 17.01
C ARG A 243 8.06 -30.30 15.94
N ALA A 244 8.53 -30.11 14.71
CA ALA A 244 8.43 -31.12 13.64
C ALA A 244 9.09 -32.46 14.03
N LYS A 245 10.18 -32.42 14.81
CA LYS A 245 10.84 -33.65 15.33
C LYS A 245 10.03 -34.37 16.42
N LYS A 246 9.16 -33.66 17.13
CA LYS A 246 8.35 -34.20 18.24
C LYS A 246 6.97 -34.65 17.79
N ASP A 247 6.41 -33.95 16.81
CA ASP A 247 5.06 -34.18 16.31
C ASP A 247 5.06 -34.04 14.78
N SER A 248 5.09 -35.19 14.10
CA SER A 248 5.03 -35.28 12.64
C SER A 248 3.61 -35.41 12.10
N SER A 249 2.57 -35.27 12.94
CA SER A 249 1.17 -35.43 12.54
C SER A 249 0.55 -34.15 11.98
N LEU A 250 1.12 -32.99 12.30
CA LEU A 250 0.67 -31.68 11.81
C LEU A 250 1.22 -31.40 10.41
N SER A 251 0.41 -30.77 9.57
CA SER A 251 0.88 -30.21 8.30
C SER A 251 1.85 -29.05 8.55
N LEU A 252 2.80 -28.85 7.64
CA LEU A 252 3.84 -27.83 7.77
C LEU A 252 3.26 -26.42 7.89
N ASP A 253 2.18 -26.12 7.16
CA ASP A 253 1.52 -24.82 7.22
C ASP A 253 0.91 -24.54 8.60
N VAL A 254 0.24 -25.52 9.21
CA VAL A 254 -0.34 -25.43 10.56
C VAL A 254 0.79 -25.29 11.58
N LEU A 255 1.85 -26.07 11.44
CA LEU A 255 3.00 -26.02 12.33
C LEU A 255 3.64 -24.62 12.34
N VAL A 256 3.94 -24.06 11.16
CA VAL A 256 4.54 -22.72 11.04
C VAL A 256 3.58 -21.65 11.57
N LYS A 257 2.29 -21.73 11.24
CA LYS A 257 1.24 -20.82 11.76
C LYS A 257 1.23 -20.79 13.29
N GLU A 258 1.24 -21.96 13.92
CA GLU A 258 1.20 -22.06 15.38
C GLU A 258 2.47 -21.53 16.04
N GLU A 259 3.66 -21.81 15.50
CA GLU A 259 4.90 -21.24 16.06
C GLU A 259 4.98 -19.72 15.87
N MET A 260 4.46 -19.19 14.75
CA MET A 260 4.38 -17.74 14.56
C MET A 260 3.39 -17.08 15.52
N LYS A 261 2.26 -17.73 15.85
CA LYS A 261 1.30 -17.20 16.83
C LYS A 261 1.92 -17.02 18.22
N LYS A 262 2.83 -17.92 18.63
CA LYS A 262 3.54 -17.82 19.90
C LYS A 262 4.43 -16.59 20.02
N ILE A 263 4.76 -15.91 18.91
CA ILE A 263 5.50 -14.65 18.94
C ILE A 263 4.69 -13.56 19.63
N PHE A 264 3.37 -13.62 19.49
CA PHE A 264 2.43 -12.70 20.11
C PHE A 264 1.96 -13.20 21.49
N ASP A 265 2.79 -13.97 22.20
CA ASP A 265 2.40 -14.77 23.36
C ASP A 265 1.49 -14.06 24.37
N GLN A 266 0.47 -14.80 24.82
CA GLN A 266 -0.79 -14.33 25.37
C GLN A 266 -0.71 -13.87 26.84
N SER A 267 0.42 -14.04 27.52
CA SER A 267 0.60 -13.61 28.91
C SER A 267 0.65 -12.08 29.07
N VAL A 268 0.96 -11.35 28.00
CA VAL A 268 0.89 -9.87 27.94
C VAL A 268 -0.45 -9.37 27.38
N ILE A 269 -1.19 -10.26 26.71
CA ILE A 269 -2.51 -10.01 26.09
C ILE A 269 -3.65 -10.03 27.12
N GLN A 270 -3.41 -10.36 28.40
CA GLN A 270 -4.43 -10.23 29.45
C GLN A 270 -4.96 -8.78 29.62
N GLY A 271 -4.31 -7.78 29.03
CA GLY A 271 -4.82 -6.41 28.91
C GLY A 271 -5.59 -6.08 27.62
N ASN A 272 -5.79 -6.99 26.67
CA ASN A 272 -6.49 -6.75 25.39
C ASN A 272 -8.01 -6.93 25.46
N ASN A 273 -8.56 -7.35 26.60
CA ASN A 273 -10.02 -7.45 26.80
C ASN A 273 -10.69 -6.11 27.12
N LEU A 274 -9.93 -5.00 27.11
CA LEU A 274 -10.51 -3.66 27.17
C LEU A 274 -11.03 -3.31 25.78
N THR A 275 -12.31 -3.62 25.54
CA THR A 275 -13.04 -2.97 24.44
C THR A 275 -13.23 -1.50 24.78
N PHE A 276 -13.52 -0.66 23.77
CA PHE A 276 -13.83 0.75 24.00
C PHE A 276 -15.02 0.96 24.95
N GLU A 277 -15.88 -0.05 25.13
CA GLU A 277 -17.08 -0.04 25.97
C GLU A 277 -16.78 -0.31 27.46
N ASN A 278 -15.63 -0.90 27.78
CA ASN A 278 -15.27 -1.24 29.16
C ASN A 278 -15.23 0.01 30.07
N THR A 279 -15.40 -0.21 31.38
CA THR A 279 -15.13 0.82 32.38
C THR A 279 -13.63 1.09 32.42
N LEU A 280 -13.25 2.36 32.23
CA LEU A 280 -11.86 2.78 32.25
C LEU A 280 -11.37 2.88 33.70
N PRO A 281 -10.14 2.43 34.02
CA PRO A 281 -9.66 2.34 35.40
C PRO A 281 -9.46 3.70 36.08
N ASN A 282 -9.34 4.78 35.30
CA ASN A 282 -9.09 6.13 35.79
C ASN A 282 -9.78 7.16 34.90
N LYS A 283 -10.09 8.33 35.45
CA LYS A 283 -10.70 9.45 34.74
C LYS A 283 -9.89 10.76 34.97
N PRO A 284 -9.35 11.41 33.93
CA PRO A 284 -9.35 10.98 32.53
C PRO A 284 -8.42 9.78 32.30
N TYR A 285 -8.79 8.89 31.37
CA TYR A 285 -7.91 7.89 30.80
C TYR A 285 -6.99 8.57 29.78
N VAL A 286 -5.69 8.60 30.05
CA VAL A 286 -4.73 9.39 29.27
C VAL A 286 -3.91 8.49 28.36
N VAL A 287 -4.00 8.76 27.05
CA VAL A 287 -3.25 8.07 25.99
C VAL A 287 -2.31 9.07 25.33
N LEU A 288 -1.01 8.78 25.39
CA LEU A 288 0.03 9.52 24.68
C LEU A 288 0.41 8.76 23.41
N VAL A 289 0.32 9.40 22.25
CA VAL A 289 0.63 8.76 20.97
C VAL A 289 1.97 9.27 20.44
N VAL A 290 2.92 8.36 20.26
CA VAL A 290 4.30 8.66 19.84
C VAL A 290 4.68 7.91 18.57
N GLY A 291 5.78 8.31 17.92
CA GLY A 291 6.28 7.69 16.70
C GLY A 291 6.78 8.70 15.68
N VAL A 292 7.33 8.22 14.56
CA VAL A 292 7.95 9.12 13.57
C VAL A 292 6.94 9.84 12.68
N ASN A 293 7.36 10.87 11.97
CA ASN A 293 6.50 11.56 11.01
C ASN A 293 6.09 10.63 9.87
N GLY A 294 4.84 10.72 9.43
CA GLY A 294 4.32 9.92 8.32
C GLY A 294 3.78 8.52 8.69
N THR A 295 3.94 8.08 9.95
CA THR A 295 3.37 6.79 10.42
C THR A 295 1.88 6.84 10.75
N GLY A 296 1.22 8.00 10.62
CA GLY A 296 -0.23 8.11 10.84
C GLY A 296 -0.66 8.36 12.29
N LYS A 297 0.19 8.96 13.14
CA LYS A 297 -0.14 9.35 14.54
C LYS A 297 -1.44 10.15 14.68
N THR A 298 -1.54 11.31 14.02
CA THR A 298 -2.69 12.21 14.11
C THR A 298 -3.98 11.54 13.58
N THR A 299 -3.87 10.76 12.49
CA THR A 299 -4.99 9.94 11.98
C THR A 299 -5.43 8.89 13.00
N THR A 300 -4.47 8.21 13.64
CA THR A 300 -4.74 7.18 14.66
C THR A 300 -5.44 7.78 15.88
N LEU A 301 -5.00 8.95 16.35
CA LEU A 301 -5.69 9.70 17.41
C LEU A 301 -7.13 10.05 17.03
N GLY A 302 -7.33 10.52 15.80
CA GLY A 302 -8.66 10.79 15.25
C GLY A 302 -9.57 9.57 15.31
N LYS A 303 -9.09 8.41 14.87
CA LYS A 303 -9.83 7.13 14.92
C LYS A 303 -10.08 6.65 16.35
N LEU A 304 -9.08 6.74 17.25
CA LEU A 304 -9.26 6.38 18.65
C LEU A 304 -10.37 7.20 19.30
N GLY A 305 -10.38 8.53 19.11
CA GLY A 305 -11.45 9.34 19.69
C GLY A 305 -12.81 9.12 19.04
N TYR A 306 -12.88 8.77 17.75
CA TYR A 306 -14.11 8.31 17.12
C TYR A 306 -14.65 7.04 17.81
N LEU A 307 -13.80 6.05 18.04
CA LEU A 307 -14.18 4.78 18.69
C LEU A 307 -14.60 4.97 20.15
N TYR A 308 -13.88 5.79 20.93
CA TYR A 308 -14.28 6.13 22.29
C TYR A 308 -15.60 6.92 22.35
N LYS A 309 -15.84 7.85 21.41
CA LYS A 309 -17.10 8.58 21.29
C LYS A 309 -18.27 7.66 20.95
N GLN A 310 -18.06 6.70 20.03
CA GLN A 310 -19.06 5.68 19.71
C GLN A 310 -19.40 4.81 20.91
N ALA A 311 -18.42 4.52 21.77
CA ALA A 311 -18.62 3.83 23.05
C ALA A 311 -19.20 4.73 24.17
N GLY A 312 -19.72 5.93 23.83
CA GLY A 312 -20.38 6.83 24.76
C GLY A 312 -19.44 7.59 25.72
N LYS A 313 -18.12 7.55 25.50
CA LYS A 313 -17.14 8.26 26.35
C LYS A 313 -16.99 9.71 25.90
N SER A 314 -16.79 10.63 26.84
CA SER A 314 -16.36 12.00 26.54
C SER A 314 -14.87 12.03 26.20
N VAL A 315 -14.51 12.73 25.12
CA VAL A 315 -13.14 12.75 24.58
C VAL A 315 -12.62 14.18 24.50
N MET A 316 -11.34 14.35 24.86
CA MET A 316 -10.57 15.56 24.65
C MET A 316 -9.26 15.23 23.93
N TYR A 317 -8.86 16.10 23.01
CA TYR A 317 -7.60 16.04 22.29
C TYR A 317 -6.60 17.10 22.80
N ALA A 318 -5.30 16.80 22.72
CA ALA A 318 -4.24 17.76 22.96
C ALA A 318 -3.27 17.78 21.76
N ALA A 319 -3.14 18.94 21.13
CA ALA A 319 -2.29 19.14 19.95
C ALA A 319 -0.82 19.38 20.35
N GLY A 320 -0.13 18.33 20.81
CA GLY A 320 1.27 18.41 21.25
C GLY A 320 2.32 18.38 20.12
N ASP A 321 1.95 18.12 18.86
CA ASP A 321 2.84 18.40 17.69
C ASP A 321 2.83 19.90 17.37
N THR A 322 3.39 20.71 18.27
CA THR A 322 3.38 22.18 18.17
C THR A 322 4.28 22.71 17.05
N TYR A 323 5.25 21.92 16.58
CA TYR A 323 6.15 22.29 15.50
C TYR A 323 5.48 22.27 14.12
N ARG A 324 4.43 21.46 13.93
CA ARG A 324 3.74 21.34 12.65
C ARG A 324 2.35 21.94 12.76
N ALA A 325 2.20 23.20 12.36
CA ALA A 325 0.91 23.89 12.33
C ALA A 325 -0.18 23.07 11.61
N ALA A 326 0.16 22.40 10.50
CA ALA A 326 -0.76 21.52 9.77
C ALA A 326 -1.20 20.29 10.57
N ALA A 327 -0.36 19.75 11.46
CA ALA A 327 -0.71 18.60 12.31
C ALA A 327 -1.75 19.00 13.37
N ALA A 328 -1.54 20.15 14.01
CA ALA A 328 -2.49 20.71 14.97
C ALA A 328 -3.85 21.03 14.31
N GLN A 329 -3.84 21.62 13.10
CA GLN A 329 -5.06 21.86 12.31
C GLN A 329 -5.74 20.55 11.89
N GLN A 330 -4.96 19.54 11.47
CA GLN A 330 -5.51 18.23 11.14
C GLN A 330 -6.19 17.59 12.35
N LEU A 331 -5.59 17.69 13.55
CA LEU A 331 -6.21 17.19 14.78
C LEU A 331 -7.46 17.98 15.16
N ALA A 332 -7.50 19.30 14.92
CA ALA A 332 -8.69 20.12 15.14
C ALA A 332 -9.87 19.67 14.26
N ILE A 333 -9.62 19.35 12.99
CA ILE A 333 -10.64 18.78 12.08
C ILE A 333 -11.17 17.45 12.62
N TRP A 334 -10.31 16.60 13.18
CA TRP A 334 -10.74 15.36 13.84
C TRP A 334 -11.57 15.62 15.10
N ALA A 335 -11.18 16.60 15.92
CA ALA A 335 -11.92 16.98 17.12
C ALA A 335 -13.33 17.49 16.78
N GLU A 336 -13.44 18.34 15.76
CA GLU A 336 -14.71 18.85 15.24
C GLU A 336 -15.59 17.71 14.72
N ARG A 337 -15.03 16.85 13.84
CA ARG A 337 -15.71 15.68 13.28
C ARG A 337 -16.24 14.73 14.36
N ASN A 338 -15.51 14.57 15.45
CA ASN A 338 -15.87 13.68 16.56
C ASN A 338 -16.69 14.37 17.65
N HIS A 339 -17.06 15.65 17.49
CA HIS A 339 -17.73 16.45 18.53
C HIS A 339 -17.01 16.35 19.89
N ALA A 340 -15.69 16.56 19.86
CA ALA A 340 -14.78 16.45 20.99
C ALA A 340 -14.05 17.77 21.23
N GLN A 341 -13.60 17.98 22.47
CA GLN A 341 -12.85 19.19 22.82
C GLN A 341 -11.38 19.05 22.39
N ILE A 342 -10.70 20.16 22.14
CA ILE A 342 -9.27 20.18 21.83
C ILE A 342 -8.57 21.29 22.60
N VAL A 343 -7.38 20.99 23.12
CA VAL A 343 -6.43 21.97 23.65
C VAL A 343 -5.30 22.14 22.65
N MET A 344 -5.08 23.38 22.20
CA MET A 344 -4.11 23.74 21.18
C MET A 344 -3.54 25.13 21.46
N HIS A 345 -2.22 25.26 21.40
CA HIS A 345 -1.52 26.54 21.52
C HIS A 345 -1.04 27.04 20.15
N GLN A 346 -0.38 28.20 20.12
CA GLN A 346 0.23 28.73 18.90
C GLN A 346 1.36 27.81 18.40
N PRO A 347 1.59 27.71 17.07
CA PRO A 347 2.72 26.96 16.53
C PRO A 347 4.05 27.38 17.16
N GLY A 348 4.91 26.40 17.48
CA GLY A 348 6.19 26.60 18.16
C GLY A 348 6.11 26.72 19.69
N SER A 349 4.92 26.63 20.28
CA SER A 349 4.75 26.59 21.74
C SER A 349 5.36 25.33 22.37
N ASP A 350 5.61 25.35 23.67
CA ASP A 350 6.09 24.18 24.42
C ASP A 350 5.04 23.04 24.44
N PRO A 351 5.32 21.87 23.83
CA PRO A 351 4.42 20.72 23.84
C PRO A 351 4.01 20.26 25.24
N ALA A 352 4.92 20.37 26.22
CA ALA A 352 4.64 19.98 27.59
C ALA A 352 3.64 20.92 28.27
N ALA A 353 3.58 22.20 27.86
CA ALA A 353 2.56 23.15 28.33
C ALA A 353 1.18 22.79 27.77
N VAL A 354 1.09 22.42 26.49
CA VAL A 354 -0.17 21.93 25.90
C VAL A 354 -0.68 20.69 26.65
N ALA A 355 0.20 19.74 26.96
CA ALA A 355 -0.15 18.54 27.71
C ALA A 355 -0.58 18.85 29.15
N HIS A 356 0.08 19.80 29.83
CA HIS A 356 -0.31 20.27 31.16
C HIS A 356 -1.75 20.79 31.18
N ASP A 357 -2.04 21.74 30.29
CA ASP A 357 -3.32 22.45 30.25
C ASP A 357 -4.45 21.52 29.79
N ALA A 358 -4.14 20.55 28.93
CA ALA A 358 -5.07 19.51 28.54
C ALA A 358 -5.45 18.57 29.70
N VAL A 359 -4.48 18.15 30.52
CA VAL A 359 -4.77 17.34 31.72
C VAL A 359 -5.61 18.14 32.70
N GLU A 360 -5.25 19.40 32.96
CA GLU A 360 -6.00 20.29 33.85
C GLU A 360 -7.46 20.46 33.40
N SER A 361 -7.67 20.77 32.13
CA SER A 361 -8.98 20.93 31.51
C SER A 361 -9.79 19.62 31.54
N ALA A 362 -9.15 18.48 31.24
CA ALA A 362 -9.80 17.17 31.25
C ALA A 362 -10.26 16.75 32.65
N VAL A 363 -9.44 16.99 33.68
CA VAL A 363 -9.81 16.73 35.09
C VAL A 363 -10.94 17.65 35.53
N ALA A 364 -10.83 18.96 35.29
CA ALA A 364 -11.83 19.95 35.72
C ALA A 364 -13.21 19.71 35.08
N LYS A 365 -13.24 19.25 33.82
CA LYS A 365 -14.48 18.97 33.08
C LYS A 365 -14.97 17.54 33.22
N GLY A 366 -14.26 16.68 33.96
CA GLY A 366 -14.61 15.27 34.07
C GLY A 366 -14.68 14.59 32.70
N ILE A 367 -13.66 14.76 31.86
CA ILE A 367 -13.52 14.05 30.59
C ILE A 367 -13.10 12.60 30.83
N ASP A 368 -13.69 11.66 30.09
CA ASP A 368 -13.39 10.23 30.22
C ASP A 368 -12.05 9.86 29.59
N VAL A 369 -11.73 10.40 28.40
CA VAL A 369 -10.50 10.07 27.66
C VAL A 369 -9.78 11.33 27.18
N LEU A 370 -8.50 11.43 27.49
CA LEU A 370 -7.59 12.46 26.97
C LEU A 370 -6.58 11.83 26.02
N LEU A 371 -6.56 12.33 24.78
CA LEU A 371 -5.74 11.84 23.68
C LEU A 371 -4.69 12.90 23.29
N ILE A 372 -3.41 12.61 23.52
CA ILE A 372 -2.32 13.58 23.34
C ILE A 372 -1.47 13.22 22.12
N ASP A 373 -1.39 14.13 21.14
CA ASP A 373 -0.47 14.04 19.98
C ASP A 373 0.93 14.53 20.35
N THR A 374 1.95 14.03 19.67
CA THR A 374 3.35 14.45 19.89
C THR A 374 4.08 14.64 18.57
N ALA A 375 5.18 15.40 18.60
CA ALA A 375 6.10 15.49 17.47
C ALA A 375 6.72 14.11 17.14
N GLY A 376 7.20 13.94 15.90
CA GLY A 376 7.79 12.70 15.40
C GLY A 376 9.10 12.84 14.62
N ARG A 377 9.89 13.89 14.89
CA ARG A 377 11.10 14.24 14.13
C ARG A 377 12.34 13.42 14.59
N LEU A 378 12.44 12.15 14.19
CA LEU A 378 13.50 11.23 14.67
C LEU A 378 14.93 11.60 14.20
N HIS A 379 15.09 12.45 13.19
CA HIS A 379 16.43 12.89 12.72
C HIS A 379 17.22 13.65 13.79
N ASN A 380 16.55 14.18 14.83
CA ASN A 380 17.18 14.76 16.00
C ASN A 380 16.75 14.01 17.27
N LYS A 381 17.29 12.79 17.43
CA LYS A 381 16.90 11.84 18.48
C LYS A 381 16.93 12.47 19.88
N THR A 382 18.02 13.12 20.26
CA THR A 382 18.19 13.68 21.62
C THR A 382 17.10 14.68 21.97
N ASN A 383 16.79 15.62 21.08
CA ASN A 383 15.79 16.65 21.34
C ASN A 383 14.38 16.06 21.40
N LEU A 384 14.04 15.16 20.47
CA LEU A 384 12.73 14.48 20.47
C LEU A 384 12.52 13.70 21.77
N MET A 385 13.53 12.99 22.25
CA MET A 385 13.39 12.20 23.48
C MET A 385 13.30 13.07 24.74
N GLN A 386 14.02 14.18 24.80
CA GLN A 386 13.88 15.16 25.89
C GLN A 386 12.46 15.76 25.92
N GLU A 387 11.91 16.08 24.76
CA GLU A 387 10.54 16.60 24.62
C GLU A 387 9.50 15.57 25.10
N LEU A 388 9.57 14.33 24.63
CA LEU A 388 8.66 13.25 25.06
C LEU A 388 8.76 12.96 26.56
N THR A 389 9.98 12.94 27.10
CA THR A 389 10.22 12.75 28.54
C THR A 389 9.62 13.90 29.34
N LYS A 390 9.74 15.14 28.84
CA LYS A 390 9.17 16.33 29.48
C LYS A 390 7.64 16.29 29.46
N ILE A 391 7.02 15.93 28.33
CA ILE A 391 5.56 15.75 28.22
C ILE A 391 5.09 14.72 29.26
N LYS A 392 5.69 13.52 29.25
CA LYS A 392 5.36 12.44 30.21
C LYS A 392 5.45 12.93 31.66
N ARG A 393 6.56 13.55 32.05
CA ARG A 393 6.79 14.04 33.42
C ARG A 393 5.75 15.08 33.85
N VAL A 394 5.39 16.00 32.96
CA VAL A 394 4.40 17.05 33.27
C VAL A 394 3.00 16.46 33.38
N THR A 395 2.65 15.54 32.48
CA THR A 395 1.40 14.78 32.56
C THR A 395 1.33 13.97 33.86
N GLU A 396 2.41 13.28 34.25
CA GLU A 396 2.52 12.51 35.50
C GLU A 396 2.31 13.38 36.73
N LYS A 397 3.02 14.52 36.79
CA LYS A 397 2.93 15.46 37.90
C LYS A 397 1.49 15.97 38.09
N LYS A 398 0.77 16.24 37.00
CA LYS A 398 -0.60 16.77 37.07
C LYS A 398 -1.63 15.67 37.36
N LEU A 399 -1.43 14.45 36.84
CA LEU A 399 -2.32 13.30 37.10
C LEU A 399 -2.10 12.66 38.48
N GLY A 400 -0.91 12.80 39.08
CA GLY A 400 -0.50 12.05 40.27
C GLY A 400 -0.20 10.57 40.00
N ARG A 401 -0.10 10.17 38.73
CA ARG A 401 0.15 8.80 38.25
C ARG A 401 0.68 8.81 36.82
N THR A 402 1.19 7.68 36.33
CA THR A 402 1.59 7.54 34.93
C THR A 402 0.39 7.64 33.98
N PRO A 403 0.60 8.15 32.73
CA PRO A 403 -0.37 7.98 31.65
C PRO A 403 -0.80 6.52 31.56
N ASN A 404 -2.06 6.28 31.20
CA ASN A 404 -2.59 4.92 31.11
C ASN A 404 -1.92 4.16 29.97
N GLU A 405 -1.72 4.83 28.84
CA GLU A 405 -1.04 4.23 27.69
C GLU A 405 -0.08 5.22 27.01
N ILE A 406 1.06 4.68 26.56
CA ILE A 406 1.99 5.32 25.65
C ILE A 406 2.07 4.43 24.42
N LEU A 407 1.39 4.85 23.35
CA LEU A 407 1.18 4.07 22.14
C LEU A 407 2.14 4.49 21.04
N LEU A 408 3.02 3.58 20.62
CA LEU A 408 3.93 3.81 19.50
C LEU A 408 3.26 3.43 18.18
N VAL A 409 3.11 4.41 17.28
CA VAL A 409 2.54 4.20 15.95
C VAL A 409 3.64 3.90 14.94
N ILE A 410 3.51 2.73 14.31
CA ILE A 410 4.46 2.17 13.36
C ILE A 410 3.76 1.99 12.00
N ASP A 411 4.46 2.36 10.92
CA ASP A 411 4.03 2.07 9.55
C ASP A 411 4.43 0.63 9.21
N ALA A 412 3.46 -0.20 8.82
CA ALA A 412 3.72 -1.58 8.44
C ALA A 412 4.54 -1.68 7.14
N ASN A 413 4.52 -0.65 6.28
CA ASN A 413 5.22 -0.68 4.99
C ASN A 413 6.72 -0.36 5.10
N THR A 414 7.19 0.16 6.24
CA THR A 414 8.58 0.58 6.38
C THR A 414 9.56 -0.57 6.71
N GLY A 415 9.05 -1.81 6.83
CA GLY A 415 9.87 -3.02 6.98
C GLY A 415 10.86 -2.93 8.15
N GLN A 416 12.11 -3.35 7.93
CA GLN A 416 13.17 -3.35 8.95
C GLN A 416 13.53 -1.97 9.52
N ASN A 417 13.21 -0.88 8.81
CA ASN A 417 13.39 0.47 9.37
C ASN A 417 12.48 0.70 10.59
N SER A 418 11.29 0.07 10.61
CA SER A 418 10.37 0.11 11.75
C SER A 418 10.99 -0.51 13.01
N VAL A 419 11.80 -1.58 12.88
CA VAL A 419 12.47 -2.24 14.00
C VAL A 419 13.44 -1.30 14.70
N THR A 420 14.26 -0.60 13.92
CA THR A 420 15.24 0.36 14.48
C THR A 420 14.52 1.53 15.18
N GLN A 421 13.43 2.03 14.60
CA GLN A 421 12.62 3.06 15.24
C GLN A 421 12.01 2.57 16.56
N ALA A 422 11.42 1.37 16.54
CA ALA A 422 10.78 0.76 17.69
C ALA A 422 11.74 0.63 18.87
N LYS A 423 12.99 0.19 18.64
CA LYS A 423 14.04 0.15 19.66
C LYS A 423 14.31 1.52 20.28
N VAL A 424 14.50 2.55 19.46
CA VAL A 424 14.81 3.92 19.95
C VAL A 424 13.68 4.46 20.83
N PHE A 425 12.41 4.22 20.48
CA PHE A 425 11.29 4.65 21.31
C PHE A 425 11.09 3.76 22.54
N GLY A 426 11.32 2.45 22.44
CA GLY A 426 11.18 1.48 23.53
C GLY A 426 12.12 1.74 24.70
N GLU A 427 13.39 2.02 24.42
CA GLU A 427 14.43 2.21 25.44
C GLU A 427 14.23 3.46 26.32
N LEU A 428 13.50 4.46 25.84
CA LEU A 428 13.51 5.81 26.45
C LEU A 428 12.11 6.38 26.74
N ALA A 429 11.02 5.92 26.09
CA ALA A 429 9.68 6.49 26.29
C ALA A 429 8.78 5.68 27.24
N GLY A 430 9.14 4.44 27.60
CA GLY A 430 8.28 3.55 28.37
C GLY A 430 6.98 3.23 27.62
N VAL A 431 7.10 2.86 26.35
CA VAL A 431 5.99 2.48 25.48
C VAL A 431 5.24 1.29 26.10
N THR A 432 3.90 1.39 26.17
CA THR A 432 3.04 0.36 26.78
C THR A 432 2.25 -0.44 25.74
N GLY A 433 2.23 0.02 24.49
CA GLY A 433 1.50 -0.63 23.41
C GLY A 433 1.96 -0.15 22.04
N LEU A 434 1.75 -1.00 21.02
CA LEU A 434 2.04 -0.69 19.63
C LEU A 434 0.76 -0.51 18.83
N ILE A 435 0.79 0.39 17.86
CA ILE A 435 -0.23 0.51 16.82
C ILE A 435 0.44 0.34 15.48
N LEU A 436 -0.05 -0.62 14.69
CA LEU A 436 0.40 -0.83 13.32
C LEU A 436 -0.57 -0.12 12.39
N THR A 437 -0.07 0.62 11.41
CA THR A 437 -0.89 1.34 10.44
C THR A 437 -0.55 0.92 9.02
N LYS A 438 -1.46 1.24 8.09
CA LYS A 438 -1.30 0.98 6.65
C LYS A 438 -1.10 -0.50 6.33
N LEU A 439 -1.76 -1.37 7.10
CA LEU A 439 -1.78 -2.82 6.85
C LEU A 439 -2.65 -3.21 5.65
N ASP A 440 -3.48 -2.28 5.17
CA ASP A 440 -4.16 -2.32 3.88
C ASP A 440 -3.19 -2.07 2.70
N GLY A 441 -1.99 -1.56 2.98
CA GLY A 441 -0.88 -1.44 2.05
C GLY A 441 -0.01 -2.71 1.98
N THR A 442 0.93 -2.71 1.04
CA THR A 442 1.84 -3.80 0.68
C THR A 442 2.34 -4.73 1.80
N ALA A 443 2.52 -6.00 1.44
CA ALA A 443 2.74 -7.15 2.30
C ALA A 443 4.15 -7.28 2.94
N LYS A 444 4.63 -6.20 3.57
CA LYS A 444 5.87 -6.12 4.36
C LYS A 444 5.62 -6.28 5.87
N GLY A 445 4.64 -7.10 6.24
CA GLY A 445 4.26 -7.35 7.63
C GLY A 445 5.30 -8.11 8.46
N GLY A 446 6.36 -8.66 7.86
CA GLY A 446 7.35 -9.48 8.57
C GLY A 446 8.06 -8.76 9.71
N ALA A 447 8.37 -7.47 9.54
CA ALA A 447 9.06 -6.67 10.56
C ALA A 447 8.25 -6.53 11.86
N VAL A 448 6.93 -6.68 11.79
CA VAL A 448 6.03 -6.65 12.96
C VAL A 448 6.33 -7.78 13.94
N LEU A 449 6.66 -8.97 13.42
CA LEU A 449 7.00 -10.15 14.23
C LEU A 449 8.23 -9.85 15.10
N GLU A 450 9.25 -9.27 14.47
CA GLU A 450 10.49 -8.91 15.13
C GLU A 450 10.29 -7.78 16.15
N ILE A 451 9.52 -6.74 15.81
CA ILE A 451 9.22 -5.63 16.72
C ILE A 451 8.51 -6.13 17.98
N SER A 452 7.47 -6.95 17.80
CA SER A 452 6.66 -7.49 18.90
C SER A 452 7.53 -8.27 19.88
N LYS A 453 8.41 -9.12 19.33
CA LYS A 453 9.32 -9.92 20.14
C LYS A 453 10.41 -9.10 20.82
N LYS A 454 11.06 -8.18 20.11
CA LYS A 454 12.19 -7.40 20.65
C LYS A 454 11.76 -6.40 21.72
N LEU A 455 10.58 -5.80 21.58
CA LEU A 455 10.07 -4.84 22.56
C LEU A 455 9.32 -5.47 23.72
N GLY A 456 8.89 -6.74 23.61
CA GLY A 456 8.02 -7.38 24.60
C GLY A 456 6.73 -6.60 24.88
N THR A 457 6.35 -5.72 23.96
CA THR A 457 5.25 -4.75 24.11
C THR A 457 4.09 -5.23 23.23
N PRO A 458 2.85 -5.28 23.75
CA PRO A 458 1.73 -5.82 22.99
C PRO A 458 1.35 -4.89 21.85
N ILE A 459 0.97 -5.47 20.70
CA ILE A 459 0.24 -4.72 19.68
C ILE A 459 -1.20 -4.56 20.19
N ARG A 460 -1.64 -3.31 20.29
CA ARG A 460 -3.00 -2.94 20.75
C ARG A 460 -3.96 -2.84 19.59
N TYR A 461 -3.54 -2.15 18.54
CA TYR A 461 -4.41 -1.81 17.42
C TYR A 461 -3.73 -1.99 16.06
N VAL A 462 -4.56 -2.24 15.05
CA VAL A 462 -4.19 -2.34 13.64
C VAL A 462 -5.06 -1.43 12.79
N GLY A 463 -4.43 -0.56 12.00
CA GLY A 463 -5.05 0.30 11.02
C GLY A 463 -5.10 -0.39 9.66
N VAL A 464 -6.31 -0.65 9.18
CA VAL A 464 -6.60 -1.51 8.00
C VAL A 464 -7.34 -0.76 6.89
N GLY A 465 -7.17 0.55 6.80
CA GLY A 465 -7.86 1.39 5.83
C GLY A 465 -7.95 2.85 6.28
N GLU A 466 -8.64 3.68 5.50
CA GLU A 466 -8.74 5.12 5.70
C GLU A 466 -10.00 5.57 6.45
N LYS A 467 -11.03 4.72 6.58
CA LYS A 467 -12.27 5.11 7.26
C LYS A 467 -12.03 5.28 8.76
N ASN A 468 -12.90 6.07 9.41
CA ASN A 468 -12.83 6.30 10.86
C ASN A 468 -12.91 5.00 11.68
N SER A 469 -13.64 4.00 11.16
CA SER A 469 -13.80 2.66 11.75
C SER A 469 -12.65 1.70 11.48
N ASP A 470 -11.69 2.06 10.63
CA ASP A 470 -10.64 1.15 10.15
C ASP A 470 -9.43 1.10 11.11
N LEU A 471 -9.69 1.19 12.41
CA LEU A 471 -8.74 0.88 13.48
C LEU A 471 -9.36 -0.22 14.34
N LYS A 472 -8.76 -1.41 14.32
CA LYS A 472 -9.28 -2.59 15.00
C LYS A 472 -8.35 -2.99 16.14
N HIS A 473 -8.90 -3.68 17.14
CA HIS A 473 -8.07 -4.40 18.11
C HIS A 473 -7.19 -5.42 17.39
N PHE A 474 -5.97 -5.59 17.88
CA PHE A 474 -5.08 -6.62 17.35
C PHE A 474 -5.56 -8.01 17.79
N ASP A 475 -5.80 -8.85 16.80
CA ASP A 475 -6.09 -10.26 16.97
C ASP A 475 -4.91 -11.03 16.37
N PRO A 476 -4.09 -11.71 17.19
CA PRO A 476 -2.95 -12.49 16.71
C PRO A 476 -3.36 -13.61 15.74
N ASP A 477 -4.51 -14.24 15.96
CA ASP A 477 -5.01 -15.30 15.08
C ASP A 477 -5.42 -14.71 13.74
N ALA A 478 -6.22 -13.64 13.75
CA ALA A 478 -6.61 -12.96 12.51
C ALA A 478 -5.39 -12.38 11.77
N PHE A 479 -4.40 -11.87 12.50
CA PHE A 479 -3.19 -11.30 11.92
C PHE A 479 -2.29 -12.36 11.29
N VAL A 480 -1.98 -13.44 12.01
CA VAL A 480 -1.19 -14.56 11.48
C VAL A 480 -1.92 -15.24 10.34
N ASN A 481 -3.23 -15.43 10.46
CA ASN A 481 -4.04 -15.95 9.37
C ASN A 481 -4.02 -15.00 8.17
N ALA A 482 -4.18 -13.68 8.34
CA ALA A 482 -4.13 -12.73 7.24
C ALA A 482 -2.72 -12.60 6.61
N MET A 483 -1.65 -12.87 7.36
CA MET A 483 -0.31 -12.99 6.79
C MET A 483 -0.11 -14.30 5.99
N LEU A 484 -0.96 -15.30 6.21
CA LEU A 484 -0.81 -16.68 5.74
C LEU A 484 -2.04 -17.19 4.96
N LYS A 485 -2.89 -16.28 4.45
CA LYS A 485 -4.13 -16.52 3.71
C LYS A 485 -4.19 -15.63 2.48
#